data_AF-A0A813MGW9-F1
#
_entry.id   AF-A0A813MGW9-F1
#
_cell.length_a   1.000
_cell.length_b   1.000
_cell.length_c   1.000
_cell.angle_alpha   90.00
_cell.angle_beta   90.00
_cell.angle_gamma   90.00
#
_symmetry.space_group_name_H-M   'P 1'
#
loop_
_entity.id
_entity.type
_entity.pdbx_description
1 polymer ?
#
loop_
_entity_poly.entity_id
_entity_poly.type
_entity_poly.pdbx_seq_one_letter_code
_entity_poly.pdbx_strand_id
1 'polypeptide(L)'
;MIQDNFLNQFVLENTFNKNILDLIISNDPSRIFCVNVGPPLGSTIKNNLHATLTWDYMVNGGNFLSTYTIPKYDFARGDFKSLEIISSFNWTEILNSDIDVAYNKIMKVYKEAFMRFIPVIKSDVKVKPA
;
A
#
# COMPACT_ATOMS: atom_id res chain seq x y z
N MET A 1 11.93 9.95 9.50
CA MET A 1 11.35 8.63 9.22
C MET A 1 10.09 8.84 8.40
N ILE A 2 9.90 8.09 7.32
CA ILE A 2 8.68 8.15 6.52
C ILE A 2 7.64 7.30 7.27
N GLN A 3 6.79 7.94 8.08
CA GLN A 3 5.66 7.27 8.78
C GLN A 3 4.30 7.80 8.30
N ASP A 4 4.26 8.94 7.60
CA ASP A 4 3.03 9.66 7.27
C ASP A 4 2.30 9.18 6.00
N ASN A 5 2.66 8.03 5.43
CA ASN A 5 2.15 7.56 4.13
C ASN A 5 1.71 6.09 4.09
N PHE A 6 1.31 5.49 5.23
CA PHE A 6 0.97 4.06 5.31
C PHE A 6 2.13 3.13 4.91
N LEU A 7 3.36 3.65 4.90
CA LEU A 7 4.58 2.93 4.57
C LEU A 7 5.45 2.86 5.83
N ASN A 8 6.05 1.69 6.05
CA ASN A 8 6.92 1.41 7.18
C ASN A 8 8.34 1.20 6.65
N GLN A 9 9.31 1.91 7.22
CA GLN A 9 10.73 1.73 6.93
C GLN A 9 11.34 0.73 7.92
N PHE A 10 12.05 -0.28 7.42
CA PHE A 10 12.64 -1.35 8.23
C PHE A 10 14.14 -1.22 8.46
N VAL A 11 14.86 -0.51 7.57
CA VAL A 11 16.29 -0.26 7.74
C VAL A 11 16.48 0.97 8.62
N LEU A 12 17.04 0.77 9.81
CA LEU A 12 17.32 1.84 10.78
C LEU A 12 18.82 2.03 11.05
N GLU A 13 19.65 1.18 10.45
CA GLU A 13 21.11 1.20 10.61
C GLU A 13 21.81 1.79 9.39
N ASN A 14 23.05 2.22 9.58
CA ASN A 14 23.85 2.80 8.52
C ASN A 14 24.21 1.73 7.49
N THR A 15 23.73 1.92 6.27
CA THR A 15 24.02 1.05 5.13
C THR A 15 25.13 1.60 4.25
N PHE A 16 25.48 2.88 4.41
CA PHE A 16 26.61 3.50 3.75
C PHE A 16 27.32 4.48 4.69
N ASN A 17 28.52 4.14 5.16
CA ASN A 17 29.27 4.94 6.12
C ASN A 17 28.46 5.24 7.40
N LYS A 18 28.09 6.52 7.61
CA LYS A 18 27.30 7.00 8.75
C LYS A 18 25.87 7.37 8.34
N ASN A 19 25.44 6.97 7.15
CA ASN A 19 24.18 7.33 6.55
C ASN A 19 23.33 6.08 6.26
N ILE A 20 22.02 6.26 6.33
CA ILE A 20 21.02 5.28 5.89
C ILE A 20 20.61 5.68 4.47
N LEU A 21 21.18 5.03 3.46
CA LEU A 21 20.88 5.32 2.05
C LEU A 21 20.11 4.20 1.36
N ASP A 22 20.28 2.97 1.83
CA ASP A 22 19.52 1.81 1.38
C ASP A 22 18.31 1.58 2.29
N LEU A 23 17.14 1.40 1.68
CA LEU A 23 15.87 1.31 2.38
C LEU A 23 15.12 0.03 2.01
N ILE A 24 14.48 -0.56 3.01
CA ILE A 24 13.43 -1.56 2.83
C ILE A 24 12.15 -0.95 3.37
N ILE A 25 11.11 -0.92 2.54
CA ILE A 25 9.83 -0.29 2.84
C ILE A 25 8.68 -1.26 2.54
N SER A 26 7.67 -1.31 3.41
CA SER A 26 6.44 -2.09 3.20
C SER A 26 5.23 -1.34 3.73
N ASN A 27 4.08 -1.50 3.05
CA ASN A 27 2.80 -1.02 3.53
C ASN A 27 2.24 -1.85 4.70
N ASP A 28 2.72 -3.09 4.85
CA ASP A 28 2.31 -4.01 5.91
C ASP A 28 3.54 -4.36 6.78
N PRO A 29 3.54 -3.96 8.06
CA PRO A 29 4.69 -4.18 8.92
C PRO A 29 4.86 -5.60 9.40
N SER A 30 3.85 -6.45 9.18
CA SER A 30 3.94 -7.87 9.52
C SER A 30 4.67 -8.70 8.47
N ARG A 31 5.09 -8.14 7.32
CA ARG A 31 5.65 -8.94 6.22
C ARG A 31 7.15 -9.06 6.19
N ILE A 32 7.87 -8.18 6.88
CA ILE A 32 9.34 -8.14 6.84
C ILE A 32 9.85 -8.47 8.23
N PHE A 33 10.76 -9.45 8.29
CA PHE A 33 11.39 -9.89 9.53
C PHE A 33 12.91 -9.96 9.36
N CYS A 34 13.62 -10.00 10.50
CA CYS A 34 15.04 -10.33 10.56
C CYS A 34 15.91 -9.50 9.59
N VAL A 35 15.65 -8.19 9.51
CA VAL A 35 16.47 -7.28 8.69
C VAL A 35 17.87 -7.20 9.30
N ASN A 36 18.85 -7.67 8.56
CA ASN A 36 20.26 -7.68 8.95
C ASN A 36 21.10 -6.87 7.96
N VAL A 37 21.98 -6.03 8.50
CA VAL A 37 23.00 -5.30 7.75
C VAL A 37 24.31 -6.10 7.79
N GLY A 38 24.64 -6.71 6.68
CA GLY A 38 25.85 -7.50 6.47
C GLY A 38 27.00 -6.71 5.84
N PRO A 39 28.18 -7.33 5.69
CA PRO A 39 29.34 -6.66 5.10
C PRO A 39 29.09 -6.31 3.63
N PRO A 40 29.79 -5.31 3.07
CA PRO A 40 29.74 -5.00 1.65
C PRO A 40 30.17 -6.18 0.75
N LEU A 41 29.55 -6.31 -0.42
CA LEU A 41 29.96 -7.27 -1.45
C LEU A 41 31.14 -6.72 -2.27
N GLY A 42 32.32 -6.69 -1.64
CA GLY A 42 33.57 -6.30 -2.30
C GLY A 42 34.44 -5.37 -1.46
N SER A 43 35.51 -4.87 -2.06
CA SER A 43 36.42 -3.93 -1.42
C SER A 43 36.73 -2.76 -2.36
N THR A 44 36.84 -1.56 -1.79
CA THR A 44 37.35 -0.38 -2.50
C THR A 44 38.48 0.23 -1.71
N ILE A 45 39.38 0.93 -2.40
CA ILE A 45 40.52 1.64 -1.80
C ILE A 45 40.06 2.65 -0.74
N LYS A 46 38.83 3.20 -0.89
CA LYS A 46 38.26 4.22 0.00
C LYS A 46 37.33 3.64 1.07
N ASN A 47 37.14 2.32 1.13
CA ASN A 47 36.20 1.62 2.02
C ASN A 47 34.77 2.19 2.02
N ASN A 48 34.34 2.77 0.90
CA ASN A 48 33.02 3.38 0.74
C ASN A 48 32.15 2.47 -0.11
N LEU A 49 31.54 1.48 0.53
CA LEU A 49 30.64 0.56 -0.13
C LEU A 49 29.34 0.45 0.67
N HIS A 50 28.28 0.16 -0.08
CA HIS A 50 26.99 -0.15 0.51
C HIS A 50 27.06 -1.52 1.20
N ALA A 51 26.44 -1.61 2.36
CA ALA A 51 26.29 -2.83 3.12
C ALA A 51 25.32 -3.78 2.42
N THR A 52 25.50 -5.08 2.64
CA THR A 52 24.53 -6.07 2.17
C THR A 52 23.31 -6.07 3.07
N LEU A 53 22.11 -6.09 2.51
CA LEU A 53 20.89 -6.25 3.29
C LEU A 53 20.34 -7.67 3.08
N THR A 54 19.99 -8.34 4.17
CA THR A 54 19.27 -9.61 4.15
C THR A 54 18.05 -9.49 5.05
N TRP A 55 16.92 -10.05 4.61
CA TRP A 55 15.67 -10.02 5.35
C TRP A 55 14.79 -11.18 4.91
N ASP A 56 13.87 -11.57 5.78
CA ASP A 56 12.84 -12.54 5.46
C ASP A 56 11.57 -11.80 5.03
N TYR A 57 10.99 -12.23 3.90
CA TYR A 57 9.72 -11.70 3.41
C TYR A 57 8.63 -12.77 3.47
N MET A 58 7.58 -12.48 4.25
CA MET A 58 6.41 -13.35 4.35
C MET A 58 5.50 -13.15 3.14
N VAL A 59 5.54 -14.10 2.19
CA VAL A 59 4.77 -14.08 0.94
C VAL A 59 3.28 -14.34 1.18
N ASN A 60 2.97 -15.28 2.08
CA ASN A 60 1.62 -15.58 2.51
C ASN A 60 1.48 -15.11 3.95
N GLY A 61 0.67 -14.07 4.17
CA GLY A 61 0.31 -13.68 5.53
C GLY A 61 -0.11 -14.93 6.29
N GLY A 62 0.54 -15.20 7.42
CA GLY A 62 0.01 -16.15 8.39
C GLY A 62 -1.46 -15.84 8.64
N ASN A 63 -2.20 -16.79 9.19
CA ASN A 63 -3.64 -16.73 9.52
C ASN A 63 -4.01 -15.62 10.53
N PHE A 64 -3.39 -14.45 10.49
CA PHE A 64 -4.02 -13.22 10.90
C PHE A 64 -5.28 -13.09 10.07
N LEU A 65 -6.39 -13.46 10.69
CA LEU A 65 -7.73 -13.02 10.35
C LEU A 65 -7.71 -11.49 10.34
N SER A 66 -7.17 -10.88 9.28
CA SER A 66 -7.47 -9.51 8.98
C SER A 66 -8.94 -9.57 8.58
N THR A 67 -9.80 -9.13 9.50
CA THR A 67 -11.25 -9.04 9.28
C THR A 67 -11.59 -7.94 8.28
N TYR A 68 -10.61 -7.40 7.56
CA TYR A 68 -10.82 -6.46 6.49
C TYR A 68 -11.37 -7.21 5.28
N THR A 69 -12.70 -7.28 5.25
CA THR A 69 -13.45 -7.68 4.07
C THR A 69 -13.33 -6.54 3.07
N ILE A 70 -12.42 -6.64 2.11
CA ILE A 70 -12.41 -5.72 0.97
C ILE A 70 -13.62 -6.12 0.11
N PRO A 71 -14.65 -5.26 -0.04
CA PRO A 71 -15.79 -5.58 -0.88
C PRO A 71 -15.29 -5.82 -2.31
N LYS A 72 -15.46 -7.05 -2.81
CA LYS A 72 -15.08 -7.40 -4.16
C LYS A 72 -16.20 -6.96 -5.10
N TYR A 73 -15.95 -5.95 -5.92
CA TYR A 73 -16.93 -5.46 -6.88
C TYR A 73 -17.12 -6.44 -8.04
N ASP A 74 -18.38 -6.69 -8.42
CA ASP A 74 -18.76 -7.44 -9.61
C ASP A 74 -18.87 -6.51 -10.82
N PHE A 75 -17.72 -6.25 -11.45
CA PHE A 75 -17.66 -5.41 -12.64
C PHE A 75 -18.41 -6.00 -13.83
N ALA A 76 -18.64 -7.32 -13.88
CA ALA A 76 -19.40 -7.92 -14.98
C ALA A 76 -20.88 -7.54 -14.95
N ARG A 77 -21.40 -7.20 -13.76
CA ARG A 77 -22.80 -6.81 -13.52
C ARG A 77 -22.98 -5.33 -13.20
N GLY A 78 -21.92 -4.52 -13.35
CA GLY A 78 -21.96 -3.09 -13.09
C GLY A 78 -22.80 -2.34 -14.13
N ASP A 79 -23.59 -1.37 -13.68
CA ASP A 79 -24.29 -0.43 -14.55
C ASP A 79 -23.37 0.74 -14.93
N PHE A 80 -22.55 0.51 -15.95
CA PHE A 80 -21.59 1.51 -16.42
C PHE A 80 -22.23 2.71 -17.11
N LYS A 81 -23.46 2.58 -17.65
CA LYS A 81 -24.15 3.71 -18.26
C LYS A 81 -24.55 4.73 -17.20
N SER A 82 -25.06 4.25 -16.07
CA SER A 82 -25.41 5.13 -14.95
C SER A 82 -24.19 5.76 -14.24
N LEU A 83 -22.98 5.19 -14.42
CA LEU A 83 -21.74 5.78 -13.91
C LEU A 83 -21.34 7.08 -14.62
N GLU A 84 -21.94 7.42 -15.76
CA GLU A 84 -21.76 8.73 -16.41
C GLU A 84 -22.15 9.89 -15.49
N ILE A 85 -22.93 9.67 -14.42
CA ILE A 85 -23.19 10.71 -13.41
C ILE A 85 -21.90 11.30 -12.83
N ILE A 86 -20.80 10.55 -12.80
CA ILE A 86 -19.48 11.03 -12.37
C ILE A 86 -19.01 12.23 -13.21
N SER A 87 -19.30 12.28 -14.52
CA SER A 87 -18.90 13.42 -15.36
C SER A 87 -19.70 14.69 -15.06
N SER A 88 -20.83 14.58 -14.35
CA SER A 88 -21.65 15.75 -13.98
C SER A 88 -21.12 16.53 -12.77
N PHE A 89 -20.12 16.00 -12.06
CA PHE A 89 -19.49 16.70 -10.93
C PHE A 89 -18.59 17.85 -11.40
N ASN A 90 -18.56 18.93 -10.63
CA ASN A 90 -17.70 20.09 -10.89
C ASN A 90 -16.24 19.80 -10.53
N TRP A 91 -15.53 19.11 -11.41
CA TRP A 91 -14.13 18.73 -11.18
C TRP A 91 -13.21 19.92 -11.01
N THR A 92 -13.46 21.03 -11.71
CA THR A 92 -12.66 22.25 -11.61
C THR A 92 -12.67 22.80 -10.18
N GLU A 93 -13.82 22.82 -9.52
CA GLU A 93 -13.92 23.25 -8.13
C GLU A 93 -13.19 22.30 -7.17
N ILE A 94 -13.28 20.99 -7.41
CA ILE A 94 -12.61 19.98 -6.58
C ILE A 94 -11.08 20.08 -6.71
N LEU A 95 -10.59 20.22 -7.95
CA LEU A 95 -9.16 20.27 -8.26
C LEU A 95 -8.50 21.59 -7.84
N ASN A 96 -9.27 22.67 -7.69
CA ASN A 96 -8.77 23.96 -7.19
C ASN A 96 -8.56 23.99 -5.67
N SER A 97 -8.90 22.92 -4.94
CA SER A 97 -8.61 22.82 -3.51
C SER A 97 -7.22 22.24 -3.23
N ASP A 98 -6.80 22.26 -1.97
CA ASP A 98 -5.59 21.59 -1.53
C ASP A 98 -5.55 20.11 -2.00
N ILE A 99 -4.35 19.59 -2.27
CA ILE A 99 -4.16 18.29 -2.91
C ILE A 99 -4.79 17.14 -2.13
N ASP A 100 -4.68 17.15 -0.79
CA ASP A 100 -5.24 16.11 0.05
C ASP A 100 -6.76 16.23 0.11
N VAL A 101 -7.27 17.46 0.14
CA VAL A 101 -8.71 17.75 0.11
C VAL A 101 -9.32 17.31 -1.23
N ALA A 102 -8.65 17.61 -2.35
CA ALA A 102 -9.06 17.21 -3.68
C ALA A 102 -9.09 15.68 -3.82
N TYR A 103 -8.02 14.99 -3.40
CA TYR A 103 -7.94 13.53 -3.41
C TYR A 103 -9.09 12.89 -2.63
N ASN A 104 -9.34 13.35 -1.40
CA ASN A 104 -10.39 12.80 -0.55
C ASN A 104 -11.78 13.02 -1.16
N LYS A 105 -12.05 14.19 -1.77
CA LYS A 105 -13.30 14.48 -2.47
C LYS A 105 -13.50 13.59 -3.70
N ILE A 106 -12.47 13.44 -4.53
CA ILE A 106 -12.51 12.55 -5.71
C ILE A 106 -12.81 11.11 -5.28
N MET A 107 -12.08 10.62 -4.28
CA MET A 107 -12.22 9.25 -3.81
C MET A 107 -13.60 9.01 -3.18
N LYS A 108 -14.19 10.01 -2.53
CA LYS A 108 -15.55 9.94 -2.00
C LYS A 108 -16.59 9.80 -3.12
N VAL A 109 -16.55 10.68 -4.13
CA VAL A 109 -17.46 10.64 -5.28
C VAL A 109 -17.37 9.28 -5.99
N TYR A 110 -16.14 8.80 -6.22
CA TYR A 110 -15.91 7.53 -6.88
C TYR A 110 -16.46 6.34 -6.08
N LYS A 111 -16.20 6.29 -4.77
CA LYS A 111 -16.70 5.23 -3.88
C LYS A 111 -18.23 5.22 -3.82
N GLU A 112 -18.86 6.38 -3.70
CA GLU A 112 -20.33 6.50 -3.65
C GLU A 112 -20.98 6.04 -4.96
N ALA A 113 -20.43 6.44 -6.10
CA ALA A 113 -20.91 5.99 -7.40
C ALA A 113 -20.73 4.47 -7.58
N PHE A 114 -19.59 3.92 -7.17
CA PHE A 114 -19.30 2.49 -7.29
C PHE A 114 -20.19 1.64 -6.38
N MET A 115 -20.40 2.06 -5.13
CA MET A 115 -21.33 1.38 -4.22
C MET A 115 -22.77 1.39 -4.74
N ARG A 116 -23.15 2.41 -5.51
CA ARG A 116 -24.51 2.55 -6.05
C ARG A 116 -24.75 1.74 -7.32
N PHE A 117 -23.76 1.69 -8.22
CA PHE A 117 -23.94 1.14 -9.58
C PHE A 117 -23.18 -0.16 -9.83
N ILE A 118 -22.25 -0.54 -8.97
CA ILE A 118 -21.49 -1.79 -9.10
C ILE A 118 -21.81 -2.71 -7.92
N PRO A 119 -22.47 -3.85 -8.16
CA PRO A 119 -22.78 -4.81 -7.11
C PRO A 119 -21.51 -5.31 -6.41
N VAL A 120 -21.62 -5.61 -5.12
CA VAL A 120 -20.54 -6.26 -4.36
C VAL A 120 -20.81 -7.76 -4.32
N ILE A 121 -19.80 -8.55 -4.68
CA ILE A 121 -19.77 -10.00 -4.52
C ILE A 121 -19.77 -10.28 -3.01
N LYS A 122 -20.90 -10.77 -2.49
CA LYS A 122 -20.97 -11.33 -1.15
C LYS A 122 -20.30 -12.70 -1.18
N SER A 123 -19.02 -12.76 -0.83
CA SER A 123 -18.38 -14.04 -0.53
C SER A 123 -18.65 -14.36 0.94
N ASP A 124 -19.59 -15.27 1.21
CA ASP A 124 -19.67 -15.93 2.51
C ASP A 124 -18.44 -16.82 2.66
N VAL A 125 -17.36 -16.27 3.22
CA VAL A 125 -16.18 -17.08 3.55
C VAL A 125 -16.56 -17.94 4.74
N LYS A 126 -16.98 -19.19 4.47
CA LYS A 126 -17.08 -20.22 5.50
C LYS A 126 -15.66 -20.52 5.99
N VAL A 127 -15.30 -19.93 7.13
CA VAL A 127 -14.08 -20.29 7.86
C VAL A 127 -14.22 -21.76 8.26
N LYS A 128 -13.44 -22.65 7.66
CA LYS A 128 -13.31 -24.03 8.16
C LYS A 128 -12.54 -23.97 9.48
N PRO A 129 -13.06 -24.52 10.59
CA PRO A 129 -12.25 -24.70 11.78
C PRO A 129 -11.12 -25.70 11.49
N ALA A 130 -9.97 -25.45 12.12
CA ALA A 130 -8.77 -26.28 12.05
C ALA A 130 -9.00 -27.69 12.61
#